data_AF-A0A8R7VDV5-F1
#
_entry.id   AF-A0A8R7VDV5-F1
#
_cell.length_a   1.000
_cell.length_b   1.000
_cell.length_c   1.000
_cell.angle_alpha   90.00
_cell.angle_beta   90.00
_cell.angle_gamma   90.00
#
_symmetry.space_group_name_H-M   'P 1'
#
loop_
_entity.id
_entity.type
_entity.pdbx_description
1 polymer ?
#
loop_
_entity_poly.entity_id
_entity_poly.type
_entity_poly.pdbx_seq_one_letter_code
_entity_poly.pdbx_strand_id
1 'polypeptide(L)'
;MHPNLLQLSNAGGRLVIASDGVWDALRFQEALNYTRGLPAEAAANRVVKEAVSSKGLRDDTTCIVVDILPPEKLSPPLKRHVKGGIKALFRWRPSDELSEEQTDNGCFEPDVVEELYEEGSAMLAQRCR
;
A
#
# COMPACT_ATOMS: atom_id res chain seq x y z
N MET A 1 7.75 20.93 18.78
CA MET A 1 7.08 20.21 17.69
C MET A 1 6.78 18.80 18.20
N HIS A 2 5.54 18.32 18.14
CA HIS A 2 5.19 16.96 18.54
C HIS A 2 5.23 16.04 17.30
N PRO A 3 5.73 14.80 17.40
CA PRO A 3 5.67 13.85 16.30
C PRO A 3 4.21 13.46 16.03
N ASN A 4 3.82 13.45 14.75
CA ASN A 4 2.53 12.90 14.33
C ASN A 4 2.74 11.44 13.94
N LEU A 5 1.98 10.53 14.58
CA LEU A 5 1.95 9.13 14.21
C LEU A 5 0.78 8.89 13.25
N LEU A 6 1.04 8.17 12.16
CA LEU A 6 0.04 7.81 11.16
C LEU A 6 0.01 6.29 11.02
N GLN A 7 -1.17 5.69 11.11
CA GLN A 7 -1.37 4.28 10.83
C GLN A 7 -1.61 4.09 9.33
N LEU A 8 -0.86 3.17 8.72
CA LEU A 8 -0.99 2.86 7.30
C LEU A 8 -1.87 1.63 7.10
N SER A 9 -2.60 1.61 5.98
CA SER A 9 -3.38 0.44 5.56
C SER A 9 -2.48 -0.71 5.12
N ASN A 10 -2.99 -1.93 5.22
CA ASN A 10 -2.31 -3.14 4.74
C ASN A 10 -2.20 -3.22 3.20
N ALA A 11 -2.79 -2.26 2.48
CA ALA A 11 -2.66 -2.12 1.03
C ALA A 11 -1.31 -1.54 0.59
N GLY A 12 -0.45 -1.12 1.53
CA GLY A 12 0.75 -0.37 1.21
C GLY A 12 0.44 1.09 0.89
N GLY A 13 1.39 1.77 0.25
CA GLY A 13 1.22 3.16 -0.15
C GLY A 13 2.49 3.78 -0.73
N ARG A 14 2.43 5.08 -0.99
CA ARG A 14 3.56 5.88 -1.46
C ARG A 14 3.68 7.14 -0.63
N LEU A 15 4.86 7.36 -0.06
CA LEU A 15 5.20 8.58 0.67
C LEU A 15 6.07 9.47 -0.21
N VAL A 16 5.68 10.74 -0.36
CA VAL A 16 6.45 11.76 -1.09
C VAL A 16 6.90 12.83 -0.10
N ILE A 17 8.21 13.03 0.00
CA ILE A 17 8.84 14.05 0.84
C ILE A 17 9.61 14.97 -0.08
N ALA A 18 9.44 16.28 0.05
CA ALA A 18 10.15 17.23 -0.79
C ALA A 18 10.42 18.54 -0.05
N SER A 19 11.43 19.27 -0.51
CA SER A 19 11.68 20.64 -0.06
C SER A 19 10.56 21.59 -0.50
N ASP A 20 10.50 22.75 0.14
CA ASP A 20 9.65 23.88 -0.24
C ASP A 20 9.79 24.27 -1.72
N GLY A 21 10.98 24.11 -2.32
CA GLY A 21 11.18 24.29 -3.76
C GLY A 21 10.17 23.54 -4.63
N VAL A 22 9.72 22.35 -4.23
CA VAL A 22 8.65 21.60 -4.91
C VAL A 22 7.28 22.18 -4.60
N TRP A 23 6.97 22.41 -3.32
CA TRP A 23 5.63 22.80 -2.87
C TRP A 23 5.28 24.26 -3.19
N ASP A 24 6.28 25.11 -3.41
CA ASP A 24 6.14 26.46 -3.94
C ASP A 24 5.83 26.47 -5.44
N ALA A 25 6.31 25.46 -6.16
CA ALA A 25 6.22 25.37 -7.62
C ALA A 25 5.00 24.57 -8.09
N LEU A 26 4.66 23.50 -7.37
CA LEU A 26 3.63 22.53 -7.74
C LEU A 26 2.54 22.43 -6.67
N ARG A 27 1.30 22.21 -7.10
CA ARG A 27 0.21 21.84 -6.19
C ARG A 27 0.34 20.37 -5.77
N PHE A 28 -0.18 20.04 -4.59
CA PHE A 28 -0.20 18.67 -4.08
C PHE A 28 -0.74 17.64 -5.08
N GLN A 29 -1.84 17.97 -5.76
CA GLN A 29 -2.43 17.07 -6.76
C GLN A 29 -1.54 16.85 -7.99
N GLU A 30 -0.79 17.86 -8.42
CA GLU A 30 0.12 17.76 -9.56
C GLU A 30 1.29 16.86 -9.21
N ALA A 31 1.92 17.07 -8.05
CA ALA A 31 2.99 16.22 -7.55
C ALA A 31 2.54 14.75 -7.48
N LEU A 32 1.34 14.48 -6.92
CA LEU A 32 0.79 13.13 -6.86
C LEU A 32 0.57 12.55 -8.26
N ASN A 33 -0.02 13.32 -9.18
CA ASN A 33 -0.24 12.88 -10.56
C ASN A 33 1.07 12.54 -11.28
N TYR A 34 2.14 13.30 -11.07
CA TYR A 34 3.44 13.00 -11.64
C TYR A 34 4.06 11.71 -11.08
N THR A 35 3.73 11.33 -9.85
CA THR A 35 4.22 10.07 -9.28
C THR A 35 3.45 8.85 -9.76
N ARG A 36 2.19 8.97 -10.20
CA ARG A 36 1.34 7.81 -10.51
C ARG A 36 1.90 6.93 -11.63
N GLY A 37 1.87 5.62 -11.41
CA GLY A 37 2.28 4.62 -12.39
C GLY A 37 3.79 4.56 -12.67
N LEU A 38 4.61 5.36 -11.97
CA LEU A 38 6.06 5.35 -12.12
C LEU A 38 6.73 4.64 -10.94
N PRO A 39 7.92 4.03 -11.13
CA PRO A 39 8.75 3.60 -10.02
C PRO A 39 9.22 4.81 -9.20
N ALA A 40 9.52 4.60 -7.91
CA ALA A 40 9.84 5.67 -6.96
C ALA A 40 10.91 6.65 -7.47
N GLU A 41 12.03 6.16 -8.00
CA GLU A 41 13.11 7.00 -8.52
C GLU A 41 12.67 7.86 -9.71
N ALA A 42 11.97 7.26 -10.69
CA ALA A 42 11.47 8.00 -11.85
C ALA A 42 10.40 9.03 -11.45
N ALA A 43 9.56 8.70 -10.47
CA ALA A 43 8.59 9.63 -9.90
C ALA A 43 9.27 10.84 -9.26
N ALA A 44 10.30 10.62 -8.43
CA ALA A 44 11.07 11.69 -7.80
C ALA A 44 11.72 12.61 -8.84
N ASN A 45 12.38 12.02 -9.84
CA ASN A 45 13.02 12.76 -10.93
C ASN A 45 12.01 13.59 -11.73
N ARG A 46 10.83 13.03 -12.00
CA ARG A 46 9.76 13.74 -12.70
C ARG A 46 9.27 14.93 -11.89
N VAL A 47 9.01 14.76 -10.58
CA VAL A 47 8.56 15.86 -9.71
C VAL A 47 9.58 16.99 -9.68
N VAL A 48 10.87 16.68 -9.49
CA VAL A 48 11.94 17.70 -9.50
C VAL A 48 12.00 18.42 -10.85
N LYS A 49 11.93 17.68 -11.96
CA LYS A 49 11.97 18.25 -13.31
C LYS A 49 10.83 19.23 -13.55
N GLU A 50 9.59 18.87 -13.18
CA GLU A 50 8.43 19.74 -13.37
C GLU A 50 8.45 20.95 -12.43
N ALA A 51 8.92 20.79 -11.19
CA ALA A 51 9.09 21.89 -10.24
C ALA A 51 10.13 22.92 -10.74
N VAL A 52 11.31 22.45 -11.19
CA VAL A 52 12.35 23.33 -11.73
C VAL A 52 11.92 23.99 -13.03
N SER A 53 11.19 23.27 -13.89
CA SER A 53 10.72 23.82 -15.17
C SER A 53 9.64 24.91 -14.99
N SER A 54 8.81 24.82 -13.95
CA SER A 54 7.74 25.78 -13.68
C SER A 54 8.22 27.05 -12.98
N LYS A 55 9.12 26.94 -11.98
CA LYS A 55 9.61 28.09 -11.18
C LYS A 55 10.94 28.67 -11.68
N GLY A 56 11.66 27.93 -12.52
CA GLY A 56 13.06 28.22 -12.87
C GLY A 56 14.03 27.77 -11.78
N LEU A 57 15.34 27.75 -12.08
CA LEU A 57 16.39 27.31 -11.15
C LEU A 57 16.69 28.39 -10.11
N ARG A 58 15.80 28.54 -9.12
CA ARG A 58 15.89 29.59 -8.10
C ARG A 58 16.41 29.09 -6.75
N ASP A 59 16.14 27.82 -6.42
CA ASP A 59 16.49 27.18 -5.16
C ASP A 59 16.85 25.71 -5.38
N ASP A 60 17.63 25.12 -4.46
CA ASP A 60 17.90 23.69 -4.44
C ASP A 60 16.59 22.90 -4.24
N THR A 61 16.23 22.09 -5.24
CA THR A 61 14.99 21.33 -5.24
C THR A 61 15.30 19.86 -4.97
N THR A 62 14.77 19.31 -3.88
CA THR A 62 14.97 17.90 -3.49
C THR A 62 13.62 17.19 -3.34
N CYS A 63 13.52 15.96 -3.85
CA CYS A 63 12.36 15.09 -3.68
C CYS A 63 12.79 13.65 -3.38
N ILE A 64 12.11 13.01 -2.45
CA ILE A 64 12.26 11.60 -2.06
C ILE A 64 10.89 10.94 -2.22
N VAL A 65 10.86 9.83 -2.92
CA VAL A 65 9.65 8.99 -3.06
C VAL A 65 9.97 7.62 -2.45
N VAL A 66 9.10 7.16 -1.56
CA VAL A 66 9.23 5.88 -0.87
C VAL A 66 7.99 5.03 -1.16
N ASP A 67 8.21 3.84 -1.72
CA ASP A 67 7.16 2.84 -1.90
C ASP A 67 7.07 1.97 -0.65
N ILE A 68 5.92 2.01 0.00
CA ILE A 68 5.59 1.20 1.17
C ILE A 68 4.85 -0.01 0.65
N LEU A 69 5.56 -1.13 0.53
CA LEU A 69 4.97 -2.37 0.05
C LEU A 69 4.00 -2.94 1.09
N PRO A 70 2.91 -3.60 0.66
CA PRO A 70 2.09 -4.42 1.55
C PRO A 70 2.98 -5.42 2.30
N PRO A 71 2.66 -5.73 3.57
CA PRO A 71 3.41 -6.75 4.29
C PRO A 71 3.29 -8.09 3.56
N GLU A 72 4.42 -8.78 3.41
CA GLU A 72 4.44 -10.10 2.80
C GLU A 72 3.55 -11.05 3.62
N LYS A 73 2.55 -11.65 2.96
CA LYS A 73 1.82 -12.77 3.56
C LYS A 73 2.79 -13.95 3.61
N LEU A 74 3.39 -14.19 4.77
CA LEU A 74 4.08 -15.44 5.03
C LEU A 74 3.07 -16.57 4.86
N SER A 75 3.14 -17.28 3.74
CA SER A 75 2.36 -18.50 3.55
C SER A 75 2.63 -19.43 4.74
N PRO A 76 1.61 -19.98 5.40
CA PRO A 76 1.85 -20.91 6.50
C PRO A 76 2.76 -22.04 6.00
N PRO A 77 3.73 -22.51 6.81
CA PRO A 77 4.61 -23.58 6.39
C PRO A 77 3.77 -24.77 5.95
N LEU A 78 3.97 -25.22 4.70
CA LEU A 78 3.38 -26.43 4.16
C LEU A 78 3.54 -27.55 5.19
N LYS A 79 2.44 -27.94 5.83
CA LYS A 79 2.42 -29.14 6.68
C LYS A 79 2.76 -30.31 5.78
N ARG A 80 4.01 -30.77 5.87
CA ARG A 80 4.52 -31.93 5.16
C ARG A 80 3.74 -33.14 5.67
N HIS A 81 2.67 -33.51 4.97
CA HIS A 81 1.91 -34.71 5.29
C HIS A 81 2.77 -35.92 4.89
N VAL A 82 3.62 -36.38 5.81
CA VAL A 82 4.26 -37.69 5.69
C VAL A 82 3.20 -38.72 6.03
N LYS A 83 2.43 -39.14 5.03
CA LYS A 83 1.72 -40.42 5.05
C LYS A 83 2.14 -41.20 3.81
N GLY A 84 2.85 -42.29 4.07
CA GLY A 84 3.55 -43.07 3.07
C GLY A 84 2.64 -43.84 2.12
N GLY A 85 3.30 -44.56 1.21
CA GLY A 85 2.70 -45.65 0.44
C GLY A 85 2.42 -45.29 -1.01
N ILE A 86 3.40 -45.59 -1.86
CA ILE A 86 3.27 -45.85 -3.29
C ILE A 86 2.03 -46.72 -3.61
N LYS A 87 1.11 -46.27 -4.48
CA LYS A 87 0.41 -47.14 -5.44
C LYS A 87 0.06 -46.37 -6.72
N ALA A 88 0.52 -46.94 -7.81
CA ALA A 88 0.31 -46.54 -9.18
C ALA A 88 -1.19 -46.46 -9.55
N LEU A 89 -1.54 -45.45 -10.35
CA LEU A 89 -2.29 -45.68 -11.58
C LEU A 89 -2.14 -44.49 -12.54
N PHE A 90 -0.96 -44.41 -13.19
CA PHE A 90 -0.86 -43.73 -14.47
C PHE A 90 -1.64 -44.56 -15.49
N ARG A 91 -2.89 -44.17 -15.80
CA ARG A 91 -3.54 -44.56 -17.06
C ARG A 91 -4.74 -43.66 -17.37
N TRP A 92 -4.58 -42.90 -18.45
CA TRP A 92 -5.52 -42.56 -19.53
C TRP A 92 -5.65 -41.05 -19.86
N ARG A 93 -5.43 -40.74 -21.13
CA ARG A 93 -5.72 -39.51 -21.91
C ARG A 93 -6.43 -39.99 -23.19
N PRO A 94 -7.07 -39.15 -24.03
CA PRO A 94 -7.77 -37.87 -23.83
C PRO A 94 -9.20 -37.85 -24.48
N SER A 95 -9.83 -36.67 -24.49
CA SER A 95 -10.96 -36.20 -25.35
C SER A 95 -12.40 -36.35 -24.83
N ASP A 96 -13.09 -35.22 -24.56
CA ASP A 96 -14.13 -34.66 -25.46
C ASP A 96 -14.66 -33.31 -24.92
N GLU A 97 -15.17 -32.49 -25.85
CA GLU A 97 -15.46 -31.06 -25.76
C GLU A 97 -16.83 -30.70 -25.10
N LEU A 98 -16.89 -29.43 -24.64
CA LEU A 98 -18.01 -28.48 -24.59
C LEU A 98 -19.19 -28.69 -23.60
N SER A 99 -19.32 -27.77 -22.63
CA SER A 99 -20.49 -26.86 -22.45
C SER A 99 -20.43 -26.03 -21.16
N GLU A 100 -20.53 -24.71 -21.34
CA GLU A 100 -21.31 -23.67 -20.62
C GLU A 100 -21.66 -23.84 -19.12
N GLU A 101 -21.33 -22.86 -18.25
CA GLU A 101 -22.31 -21.89 -17.67
C GLU A 101 -21.76 -21.07 -16.48
N GLN A 102 -22.02 -19.76 -16.53
CA GLN A 102 -22.34 -18.77 -15.49
C GLN A 102 -21.76 -18.86 -14.07
N THR A 103 -21.22 -17.73 -13.60
CA THR A 103 -21.19 -17.21 -12.22
C THR A 103 -20.35 -15.92 -12.27
N ASP A 104 -20.43 -14.89 -11.45
CA ASP A 104 -21.16 -14.51 -10.24
C ASP A 104 -20.60 -13.10 -9.96
N ASN A 105 -21.41 -12.08 -9.64
CA ASN A 105 -20.91 -10.77 -9.17
C ASN A 105 -22.04 -10.02 -8.44
N GLY A 106 -22.42 -10.52 -7.27
CA GLY A 106 -22.93 -9.69 -6.16
C GLY A 106 -21.78 -9.43 -5.18
N CYS A 107 -21.77 -8.44 -4.29
CA CYS A 107 -22.70 -7.40 -3.87
C CYS A 107 -21.84 -6.40 -3.07
N PHE A 108 -22.15 -5.11 -3.17
CA PHE A 108 -21.54 -4.07 -2.33
C PHE A 108 -22.00 -4.26 -0.87
N GLU A 109 -21.10 -3.98 0.09
CA GLU A 109 -21.46 -3.74 1.49
C GLU A 109 -20.60 -2.56 2.00
N PRO A 110 -21.20 -1.52 2.61
CA PRO A 110 -20.48 -0.37 3.15
C PRO A 110 -19.89 -0.67 4.54
N ASP A 111 -18.62 -0.33 4.72
CA ASP A 111 -17.88 -0.49 5.97
C ASP A 111 -18.43 0.46 7.05
N VAL A 112 -19.11 -0.11 8.05
CA VAL A 112 -19.63 0.58 9.23
C VAL A 112 -18.50 0.69 10.25
N VAL A 113 -18.19 1.91 10.68
CA VAL A 113 -17.23 2.17 11.76
C VAL A 113 -17.92 1.99 13.13
N GLU A 114 -17.32 1.19 14.01
CA GLU A 114 -17.74 1.05 15.41
C GLU A 114 -16.59 1.52 16.33
N GLU A 115 -16.83 2.59 17.09
CA GLU A 115 -15.90 3.08 18.10
C GLU A 115 -16.00 2.19 19.34
N LEU A 116 -15.05 1.28 19.52
CA LEU A 116 -14.94 0.48 20.73
C LEU A 116 -14.13 1.25 21.78
N TYR A 117 -14.82 1.79 22.79
CA TYR A 117 -14.18 2.24 24.03
C TYR A 117 -13.87 1.03 24.89
N GLU A 118 -12.58 0.78 25.14
CA GLU A 118 -12.16 -0.29 26.04
C GLU A 118 -12.22 0.21 27.50
N GLU A 119 -13.10 -0.41 28.29
CA GLU A 119 -13.31 -0.17 29.71
C GLU A 119 -12.07 -0.65 30.50
N GLY A 120 -11.02 0.16 30.47
CA GLY A 120 -9.75 -0.12 31.14
C GLY A 120 -8.76 1.05 31.12
N SER A 121 -9.20 2.26 30.74
CA SER A 121 -8.36 3.45 30.79
C SER A 121 -7.96 3.75 32.24
N ALA A 122 -6.67 3.60 32.53
CA ALA A 122 -6.08 3.97 33.81
C ALA A 122 -6.36 5.45 34.11
N MET A 123 -7.15 5.71 35.14
CA MET A 123 -7.32 7.05 35.68
C MET A 123 -6.00 7.52 36.27
N LEU A 124 -5.23 8.34 35.55
CA LEU A 124 -4.10 9.04 36.17
C LEU A 124 -4.64 10.23 36.96
N ALA A 125 -4.94 9.91 38.21
CA ALA A 125 -5.34 10.82 39.25
C ALA A 125 -4.29 11.91 39.50
N GLN A 126 -4.81 13.10 39.74
CA GLN A 126 -4.15 14.26 40.31
C GLN A 126 -3.33 13.93 41.58
N ARG A 127 -2.07 14.37 41.63
CA ARG A 127 -1.39 14.69 42.89
C ARG A 127 -0.14 15.58 42.70
N CYS A 128 -0.31 16.84 43.15
CA CYS A 128 0.57 17.81 43.84
C CYS A 128 2.11 17.76 43.61
N ARG A 129 2.82 18.88 43.48
CA ARG A 129 2.68 20.23 44.07
C ARG A 129 3.02 21.33 43.08
#